data_AF-A0A9D4DIZ9-F1
#
_entry.id   AF-A0A9D4DIZ9-F1
#
_cell.length_a   1.000
_cell.length_b   1.000
_cell.length_c   1.000
_cell.angle_alpha   90.00
_cell.angle_beta   90.00
_cell.angle_gamma   90.00
#
_symmetry.space_group_name_H-M   'P 1'
#
loop_
_entity.id
_entity.type
_entity.pdbx_description
1 polymer ?
#
loop_
_entity_poly.entity_id
_entity_poly.type
_entity_poly.pdbx_seq_one_letter_code
_entity_poly.pdbx_strand_id
1 'polypeptide(L)'
;MSADLENGKPPVMWMKRSYPSRKPLGSYVTDFLARLAFLQLNGNSFQYFSVYHIPVYKTSERRGVLSTTGHSTNYVIGMLIPTDKPEDHWVQRGVAMLCQLDN
;
A
#
# COMPACT_ATOMS: atom_id res chain seq x y z
N MET A 1 -1.40 -30.07 -18.42
CA MET A 1 -0.53 -29.03 -17.83
C MET A 1 -0.35 -27.93 -18.87
N SER A 2 -0.41 -26.65 -18.50
CA SER A 2 -0.33 -25.55 -19.48
C SER A 2 1.07 -25.45 -20.09
N ALA A 3 1.17 -25.33 -21.41
CA ALA A 3 2.43 -25.23 -22.17
C ALA A 3 3.40 -24.13 -21.64
N ASP A 4 2.88 -23.11 -20.94
CA ASP A 4 3.70 -22.07 -20.31
C ASP A 4 4.62 -22.61 -19.21
N LEU A 5 4.17 -23.61 -18.44
CA LEU A 5 4.96 -24.21 -17.35
C LEU A 5 6.15 -25.01 -17.90
N GLU A 6 5.93 -25.71 -19.01
CA GLU A 6 6.98 -26.48 -19.70
C GLU A 6 8.06 -25.57 -20.30
N ASN A 7 7.70 -24.32 -20.64
CA ASN A 7 8.61 -23.31 -21.18
C ASN A 7 9.19 -22.37 -20.11
N GLY A 8 9.00 -22.66 -18.82
CA GLY A 8 9.53 -21.83 -17.73
C GLY A 8 8.95 -20.42 -17.70
N LYS A 9 7.69 -20.24 -18.14
CA LYS A 9 6.94 -18.98 -18.09
C LYS A 9 5.81 -19.05 -17.05
N PRO A 10 5.50 -17.94 -16.36
CA PRO A 10 4.30 -17.87 -15.51
C PRO A 10 3.02 -18.05 -16.35
N PRO A 11 2.08 -18.91 -15.93
CA PRO A 11 0.79 -19.07 -16.61
C PRO A 11 0.01 -17.75 -16.71
N VAL A 12 -0.69 -17.54 -17.84
CA VAL A 12 -1.47 -16.32 -18.11
C VAL A 12 -2.48 -15.99 -17.00
N MET A 13 -3.08 -17.01 -16.39
CA MET A 13 -4.02 -16.85 -15.27
C MET A 13 -3.39 -16.24 -14.01
N TRP A 14 -2.08 -16.40 -13.79
CA TRP A 14 -1.38 -15.77 -12.66
C TRP A 14 -1.12 -14.28 -12.94
N MET A 15 -0.82 -13.92 -14.18
CA MET A 15 -0.61 -12.52 -14.59
C MET A 15 -1.86 -11.62 -14.45
N LYS A 16 -3.06 -12.20 -14.35
CA LYS A 16 -4.28 -11.43 -14.05
C LYS A 16 -4.35 -10.93 -12.60
N ARG A 17 -3.62 -11.58 -11.68
CA ARG A 17 -3.64 -11.31 -10.23
C ARG A 17 -2.29 -10.86 -9.68
N SER A 18 -1.24 -10.91 -10.48
CA SER A 18 0.10 -10.41 -10.13
C SER A 18 0.61 -9.42 -11.17
N TYR A 19 1.44 -8.47 -10.74
CA TYR A 19 2.06 -7.53 -11.67
C TYR A 19 2.87 -8.30 -12.72
N PRO A 20 2.73 -7.99 -14.03
CA PRO A 20 3.36 -8.76 -15.10
C PRO A 20 4.89 -8.69 -14.98
N SER A 21 5.47 -9.76 -14.44
CA SER A 21 6.91 -9.89 -14.23
C SER A 21 7.55 -10.48 -15.47
N ARG A 22 8.61 -9.85 -15.99
CA ARG A 22 9.42 -10.36 -17.11
C ARG A 22 10.48 -11.39 -16.67
N LYS A 23 10.45 -11.83 -15.41
CA LYS A 23 11.42 -12.79 -14.86
C LYS A 23 11.10 -14.23 -15.31
N PRO A 24 12.11 -15.09 -15.50
CA PRO A 24 11.90 -16.54 -15.69
C PRO A 24 11.10 -17.15 -14.53
N LEU A 25 10.37 -18.24 -14.77
CA LEU A 25 9.47 -18.87 -13.79
C LEU A 25 10.16 -19.20 -12.47
N GLY A 26 11.39 -19.72 -12.48
CA GLY A 26 12.14 -20.00 -11.25
C GLY A 26 12.35 -18.75 -10.40
N SER A 27 12.80 -17.66 -11.01
CA SER A 27 12.99 -16.38 -10.32
C SER A 27 11.67 -15.74 -9.86
N TYR A 28 10.58 -15.96 -10.61
CA TYR A 28 9.23 -15.55 -10.20
C TYR A 28 8.74 -16.34 -8.97
N VAL A 29 8.94 -17.66 -8.94
CA VAL A 29 8.57 -18.51 -7.80
C VAL A 29 9.37 -18.14 -6.56
N THR A 30 10.68 -17.91 -6.68
CA THR A 30 11.51 -17.46 -5.55
C THR A 30 11.06 -16.09 -5.01
N ASP A 31 10.77 -15.12 -5.88
CA ASP A 31 10.23 -13.80 -5.50
C ASP A 31 8.86 -13.94 -4.82
N PHE A 32 8.00 -14.81 -5.34
CA PHE A 32 6.69 -15.11 -4.77
C PHE A 32 6.78 -15.77 -3.39
N LEU A 33 7.65 -16.77 -3.21
CA LEU A 33 7.90 -17.42 -1.92
C LEU A 33 8.51 -16.45 -0.92
N ALA A 34 9.41 -15.55 -1.34
CA ALA A 34 9.95 -14.52 -0.46
C ALA A 34 8.88 -13.52 0.01
N ARG A 35 7.95 -13.13 -0.88
CA ARG A 35 6.79 -12.29 -0.51
C ARG A 35 5.82 -13.03 0.40
N LEU A 36 5.56 -14.31 0.12
CA LEU A 36 4.71 -15.14 0.96
C LEU A 36 5.35 -15.31 2.34
N ALA A 37 6.66 -15.54 2.42
CA ALA A 37 7.40 -15.58 3.66
C ALA A 37 7.38 -14.22 4.39
N PHE A 38 7.50 -13.09 3.70
CA PHE A 38 7.32 -11.76 4.31
C PHE A 38 5.91 -11.58 4.89
N LEU A 39 4.87 -12.03 4.18
CA LEU A 39 3.50 -12.01 4.67
C LEU A 39 3.27 -12.97 5.85
N GLN A 40 3.92 -14.14 5.83
CA GLN A 40 3.82 -15.19 6.85
C GLN A 40 4.75 -14.98 8.05
N LEU A 41 5.81 -14.19 7.93
CA LEU A 41 6.69 -13.78 9.05
C LEU A 41 5.98 -12.83 10.02
N ASN A 42 4.83 -12.28 9.64
CA ASN A 42 3.87 -11.69 10.58
C ASN A 42 3.13 -12.76 11.44
N GLY A 43 3.49 -14.04 11.29
CA GLY A 43 3.10 -15.14 12.17
C GLY A 43 3.81 -15.14 13.53
N ASN A 44 4.72 -14.20 13.79
CA ASN A 44 5.22 -13.94 15.14
C ASN A 44 4.39 -12.84 15.79
N SER A 45 3.42 -13.28 16.60
CA SER A 45 2.52 -12.46 17.43
C SER A 45 1.72 -11.44 16.63
N PHE A 46 0.40 -11.62 16.55
CA PHE A 46 -0.49 -10.49 16.24
C PHE A 46 -0.32 -9.43 17.33
N GLN A 47 0.69 -8.59 17.21
CA GLN A 47 0.81 -7.39 18.00
C GLN A 47 -0.27 -6.48 17.43
N TYR A 48 -1.37 -6.34 18.17
CA TYR A 48 -2.39 -5.33 17.87
C TYR A 48 -1.72 -3.97 18.00
N PHE A 49 -1.15 -3.46 16.91
CA PHE A 49 -0.79 -2.07 16.80
C PHE A 49 -2.08 -1.29 16.59
N SER A 50 -2.26 -0.21 17.35
CA SER A 50 -3.26 0.78 16.99
C SER A 50 -2.87 1.31 15.61
N VAL A 51 -3.84 1.43 14.71
CA VAL A 51 -3.61 1.98 13.37
C VAL A 51 -4.23 3.36 13.33
N TYR A 52 -3.50 4.31 12.76
CA TYR A 52 -4.04 5.63 12.47
C TYR A 52 -4.30 5.76 10.97
N HIS A 53 -5.52 6.18 10.61
CA HIS A 53 -5.88 6.56 9.24
C HIS A 53 -5.40 7.99 8.97
N ILE A 54 -4.12 8.15 8.63
CA ILE A 54 -3.55 9.47 8.40
C ILE A 54 -4.03 10.03 7.05
N PRO A 55 -4.55 11.27 7.00
CA PRO A 55 -4.87 11.92 5.74
C PRO A 55 -3.58 12.42 5.06
N VAL A 56 -3.48 12.17 3.75
CA VAL A 56 -2.41 12.66 2.89
C VAL A 56 -2.96 13.81 2.03
N TYR A 57 -2.35 14.98 2.14
CA TYR A 57 -2.69 16.18 1.36
C TYR A 57 -1.59 16.56 0.38
N LYS A 58 -1.93 17.35 -0.63
CA LYS A 58 -0.95 17.92 -1.56
C LYS A 58 -0.16 19.04 -0.89
N THR A 59 -0.82 19.97 -0.22
CA THR A 59 -0.21 21.20 0.36
C THR A 59 -0.47 21.35 1.86
N SER A 60 0.42 22.08 2.56
CA SER A 60 0.33 22.36 4.00
C SER A 60 -0.84 23.25 4.40
N GLU A 61 -1.36 24.08 3.50
CA GLU A 61 -2.57 24.88 3.75
C GLU A 61 -3.81 24.01 4.01
N ARG A 62 -3.82 22.76 3.50
CA ARG A 62 -4.93 21.79 3.62
C ARG A 62 -6.30 22.32 3.16
N ARG A 63 -6.30 23.48 2.50
CA ARG A 63 -7.46 24.09 1.86
C ARG A 63 -7.63 23.45 0.48
N GLY A 64 -8.78 22.82 0.24
CA GLY A 64 -9.17 22.34 -1.08
C GLY A 64 -10.37 23.12 -1.58
N VAL A 65 -10.50 23.25 -2.90
CA VAL A 65 -11.78 23.60 -3.51
C VAL A 65 -12.54 22.29 -3.68
N LEU A 66 -13.81 22.23 -3.24
CA LEU A 66 -14.66 21.09 -3.60
C LEU A 66 -14.78 21.08 -5.12
N SER A 67 -14.28 20.02 -5.77
CA SER A 67 -14.54 19.85 -7.19
C SER A 67 -16.05 19.61 -7.41
N THR A 68 -16.52 19.82 -8.64
CA THR A 68 -17.90 19.48 -9.05
C THR A 68 -18.24 18.00 -8.91
N THR A 69 -17.25 17.14 -8.63
CA THR A 69 -17.42 15.70 -8.34
C THR A 69 -17.37 15.37 -6.84
N GLY A 70 -17.30 16.36 -5.94
CA GLY A 70 -17.37 16.17 -4.49
C GLY A 70 -16.05 15.82 -3.80
N HIS A 71 -14.94 15.73 -4.55
CA HIS A 71 -13.62 15.46 -3.99
C HIS A 71 -12.85 16.76 -3.74
N SER A 72 -12.20 16.86 -2.57
CA SER A 72 -11.27 17.96 -2.25
C SER A 72 -10.07 17.89 -3.20
N THR A 73 -9.76 18.99 -3.90
CA THR A 73 -8.58 19.06 -4.79
C THR A 73 -7.26 18.86 -4.06
N ASN A 74 -7.24 19.03 -2.73
CA ASN A 74 -6.05 18.94 -1.90
C ASN A 74 -5.92 17.59 -1.19
N TYR A 75 -7.01 16.85 -0.96
CA TYR A 75 -6.94 15.50 -0.37
C TYR A 75 -6.52 14.48 -1.44
N VAL A 76 -5.53 13.65 -1.10
CA VAL A 76 -5.03 12.60 -2.00
C VAL A 76 -5.60 11.24 -1.59
N ILE A 77 -5.29 10.78 -0.39
CA ILE A 77 -5.66 9.45 0.11
C ILE A 77 -5.50 9.39 1.63
N GLY A 78 -6.16 8.42 2.28
CA GLY A 78 -5.90 8.04 3.65
C GLY A 78 -4.96 6.83 3.68
N MET A 79 -3.92 6.88 4.50
CA MET A 79 -2.95 5.80 4.66
C MET A 79 -3.07 5.17 6.05
N LEU A 80 -2.91 3.85 6.13
CA LEU A 80 -2.86 3.13 7.39
C LEU A 80 -1.43 3.11 7.92
N ILE A 81 -1.20 3.74 9.06
CA ILE A 81 0.11 3.75 9.71
C ILE A 81 0.02 3.10 11.09
N PRO A 82 0.85 2.07 11.37
CA PRO A 82 0.99 1.52 12.70
C PRO A 82 1.46 2.60 13.68
N THR A 83 0.82 2.70 14.83
CA THR A 83 1.14 3.67 15.88
C THR A 83 1.05 3.05 17.27
N ASP A 84 1.81 3.63 18.19
CA ASP A 84 1.83 3.35 19.62
C ASP A 84 0.76 4.14 20.41
N LYS A 85 0.04 5.06 19.75
CA LYS A 85 -1.00 5.91 20.34
C LYS A 85 -2.37 5.65 19.68
N PRO A 86 -3.49 5.87 20.41
CA PRO A 86 -4.82 5.81 19.81
C PRO A 86 -5.00 6.91 18.74
N GLU A 87 -5.85 6.65 17.76
CA GLU A 87 -6.14 7.56 16.65
C GLU A 87 -6.49 8.99 17.09
N ASP A 88 -7.33 9.14 18.13
CA ASP A 88 -7.71 10.44 18.69
C ASP A 88 -6.52 11.32 19.06
N HIS A 89 -5.41 10.73 19.51
CA HIS A 89 -4.20 11.46 19.87
C HIS A 89 -3.66 12.27 18.68
N TRP A 90 -3.69 11.68 17.49
CA TRP A 90 -3.16 12.24 16.25
C TRP A 90 -4.17 13.13 15.54
N VAL A 91 -5.46 12.76 15.59
CA VAL A 91 -6.57 13.59 15.09
C VAL A 91 -6.59 14.92 15.82
N GLN A 92 -6.52 14.92 17.15
CA GLN A 92 -6.50 16.15 17.97
C GLN A 92 -5.26 17.03 17.72
N ARG A 93 -4.15 16.43 17.30
CA ARG A 93 -2.91 17.14 16.93
C ARG A 93 -2.91 17.62 15.48
N GLY A 94 -3.94 17.29 14.70
CA GLY A 94 -4.01 17.62 13.29
C GLY A 94 -2.84 17.03 12.50
N VAL A 95 -2.38 15.81 12.83
CA VAL A 95 -1.29 15.18 12.10
C VAL A 95 -1.76 14.72 10.73
N ALA A 96 -1.03 15.12 9.69
CA ALA A 96 -1.27 14.75 8.31
C ALA A 96 0.06 14.61 7.55
N MET A 97 0.03 13.87 6.44
CA MET A 97 1.15 13.80 5.51
C MET A 97 0.96 14.79 4.36
N LEU A 98 2.07 15.30 3.84
CA LEU A 98 2.10 16.23 2.72
C LEU A 98 2.95 15.64 1.58
N CYS A 99 2.47 15.76 0.34
CA CYS A 99 3.24 15.38 -0.84
C CYS A 99 4.21 16.49 -1.29
N GLN A 100 3.87 17.75 -1.04
CA GLN A 100 4.72 18.90 -1.38
C GLN A 100 5.67 19.21 -0.22
N LEU A 101 6.90 19.62 -0.56
CA LEU A 101 7.84 20.21 0.39
C LEU A 101 7.41 21.66 0.69
N ASP A 102 7.43 22.07 1.96
CA ASP A 102 7.25 23.48 2.31
C ASP A 102 8.44 24.28 1.73
N ASN A 103 8.15 25.31 0.93
CA ASN A 103 9.15 26.24 0.38
C ASN A 103 9.52 27.30 1.40
#